data_AF-A0A9W6FKV0-F1
#
_entry.id   AF-A0A9W6FKV0-F1
#
_cell.length_a   1.000
_cell.length_b   1.000
_cell.length_c   1.000
_cell.angle_alpha   90.00
_cell.angle_beta   90.00
_cell.angle_gamma   90.00
#
_symmetry.space_group_name_H-M   'P 1'
#
loop_
_entity.id
_entity.type
_entity.pdbx_description
1 polymer ?
#
loop_
_entity_poly.entity_id
_entity_poly.type
_entity_poly.pdbx_seq_one_letter_code
_entity_poly.pdbx_strand_id
1 'polypeptide(L)'
;MAKRLMQDIVAGLTTTSDKIRALLREGYLRAEVAAFLEIRYQHVRKVAIDAGIEGGLQRGIVVLPPQKLKSNIKERIAIDFLVDAGFKKLGHWVAKEGGISLFAPVSKDPGVYAFVIDDQIMYVGITRKGFHRRMYNYQRGHHRQRTSHRINGIITEQITAGVVVDIYGATPPALEWNGLPVNAAAGLEAGLIELIQPPWNKMGIEPVG
;
A
#
# COMPACT_ATOMS: atom_id res chain seq x y z
N MET A 1 -6.60 -25.72 5.39
CA MET A 1 -6.23 -27.12 5.09
C MET A 1 -4.87 -27.13 4.43
N ALA A 2 -4.00 -28.08 4.77
CA ALA A 2 -2.70 -28.25 4.11
C ALA A 2 -2.91 -28.70 2.65
N LYS A 3 -2.18 -28.09 1.70
CA LYS A 3 -2.21 -28.50 0.28
C LYS A 3 -1.61 -29.90 0.14
N ARG A 4 -2.26 -30.81 -0.59
CA ARG A 4 -1.70 -32.13 -0.91
C ARG A 4 -0.50 -31.97 -1.84
N LEU A 5 0.51 -32.84 -1.75
CA LEU A 5 1.69 -32.74 -2.60
C LEU A 5 1.33 -32.91 -4.08
N MET A 6 2.02 -32.16 -4.96
CA MET A 6 1.75 -32.17 -6.40
C MET A 6 1.86 -33.56 -7.02
N GLN A 7 2.80 -34.38 -6.53
CA GLN A 7 3.03 -35.75 -6.99
C GLN A 7 1.81 -36.64 -6.74
N ASP A 8 1.16 -36.49 -5.59
CA ASP A 8 -0.04 -37.26 -5.22
C ASP A 8 -1.26 -36.82 -6.04
N ILE A 9 -1.35 -35.52 -6.38
CA ILE A 9 -2.48 -34.97 -7.15
C ILE A 9 -2.44 -35.42 -8.62
N VAL A 10 -1.24 -35.56 -9.19
CA VAL A 10 -1.09 -36.01 -10.57
C VAL A 10 -1.03 -37.53 -10.72
N ALA A 11 -0.96 -38.26 -9.61
CA ALA A 11 -0.95 -39.72 -9.60
C ALA A 11 -2.25 -40.26 -10.24
N GLY A 12 -2.11 -41.04 -11.32
CA GLY A 12 -3.23 -41.60 -12.07
C GLY A 12 -3.82 -40.70 -13.17
N LEU A 13 -3.35 -39.46 -13.33
CA LEU A 13 -3.72 -38.61 -14.46
C LEU A 13 -2.79 -38.86 -15.64
N THR A 14 -3.35 -39.11 -16.82
CA THR A 14 -2.58 -39.46 -18.02
C THR A 14 -2.24 -38.24 -18.87
N THR A 15 -3.16 -37.30 -19.03
CA THR A 15 -2.94 -36.13 -19.89
C THR A 15 -2.33 -34.95 -19.14
N THR A 16 -1.47 -34.20 -19.82
CA THR A 16 -0.89 -32.96 -19.30
C THR A 16 -1.95 -31.93 -18.93
N SER A 17 -3.02 -31.81 -19.72
CA SER A 17 -4.12 -30.88 -19.44
C SER A 17 -4.91 -31.25 -18.18
N ASP A 18 -5.12 -32.54 -17.91
CA ASP A 18 -5.81 -32.98 -16.68
C ASP A 18 -4.95 -32.74 -15.44
N LYS A 19 -3.63 -33.01 -15.52
CA LYS A 19 -2.67 -32.67 -14.47
C LYS A 19 -2.69 -31.18 -14.14
N ILE A 20 -2.70 -30.32 -15.17
CA ILE A 20 -2.79 -28.87 -15.01
C ILE A 20 -4.08 -28.48 -14.28
N ARG A 21 -5.25 -28.97 -14.73
CA ARG A 21 -6.54 -28.63 -14.12
C ARG A 21 -6.61 -29.07 -12.66
N ALA A 22 -6.14 -30.28 -12.35
CA ALA A 22 -6.14 -30.82 -10.99
C ALA A 22 -5.28 -29.98 -10.05
N LEU A 23 -4.04 -29.64 -10.46
CA LEU A 23 -3.14 -28.81 -9.66
C LEU A 23 -3.67 -27.38 -9.45
N LEU A 24 -4.25 -26.77 -10.49
CA LEU A 24 -4.84 -25.43 -10.37
C LEU A 24 -6.07 -25.41 -9.45
N ARG A 25 -6.89 -26.46 -9.45
CA ARG A 25 -8.05 -26.60 -8.54
C ARG A 25 -7.65 -26.81 -7.09
N GLU A 26 -6.53 -27.46 -6.83
CA GLU A 26 -5.91 -27.53 -5.49
C GLU A 26 -5.26 -26.18 -5.07
N GLY A 27 -5.27 -25.19 -5.96
CA GLY A 27 -4.80 -23.84 -5.68
C GLY A 27 -3.28 -23.66 -5.83
N TYR A 28 -2.62 -24.52 -6.61
CA TYR A 28 -1.25 -24.27 -7.05
C TYR A 28 -1.18 -23.16 -8.09
N LEU A 29 -0.10 -22.39 -8.08
CA LEU A 29 0.09 -21.29 -9.04
C LEU A 29 0.42 -21.82 -10.43
N ARG A 30 0.01 -21.11 -11.47
CA ARG A 30 0.33 -21.48 -12.86
C ARG A 30 1.83 -21.63 -13.12
N ALA A 31 2.66 -20.81 -12.46
CA ALA A 31 4.12 -20.89 -12.55
C ALA A 31 4.67 -22.15 -11.86
N GLU A 32 4.13 -22.52 -10.69
CA GLU A 32 4.51 -23.73 -9.96
C GLU A 32 4.13 -24.98 -10.77
N VAL A 33 2.95 -24.98 -11.38
CA VAL A 33 2.48 -26.06 -12.27
C VAL A 33 3.35 -26.18 -13.52
N ALA A 34 3.73 -25.06 -14.14
CA ALA A 34 4.59 -25.05 -15.31
C ALA A 34 5.97 -25.63 -15.01
N ALA A 35 6.56 -25.25 -13.86
CA ALA A 35 7.85 -25.77 -13.41
C ALA A 35 7.78 -27.27 -13.08
N PHE A 36 6.73 -27.70 -12.35
CA PHE A 36 6.57 -29.10 -11.94
C PHE A 36 6.34 -30.05 -13.12
N LEU A 37 5.57 -29.63 -14.13
CA LEU A 37 5.29 -30.45 -15.30
C LEU A 37 6.31 -30.26 -16.44
N GLU A 38 7.33 -29.42 -16.24
CA GLU A 38 8.37 -29.08 -17.23
C GLU A 38 7.79 -28.60 -18.57
N ILE A 39 6.75 -27.76 -18.50
CA ILE A 39 6.06 -27.21 -19.67
C ILE A 39 6.05 -25.68 -19.67
N ARG A 40 5.83 -25.11 -20.86
CA ARG A 40 5.74 -23.63 -21.00
C ARG A 40 4.51 -23.08 -20.26
N TYR A 41 4.71 -21.99 -19.52
CA TYR A 41 3.66 -21.25 -18.81
C TYR A 41 2.43 -20.94 -19.68
N GLN A 42 2.64 -20.59 -20.95
CA GLN A 42 1.54 -20.27 -21.87
C GLN A 42 0.59 -21.45 -22.11
N HIS A 43 1.09 -22.68 -22.03
CA HIS A 43 0.27 -23.88 -22.14
C HIS A 43 -0.63 -24.04 -20.91
N VAL A 44 -0.07 -23.83 -19.70
CA VAL A 44 -0.83 -23.82 -18.43
C VAL A 44 -1.90 -22.73 -18.44
N ARG A 45 -1.55 -21.52 -18.90
CA ARG A 45 -2.47 -20.39 -19.05
C ARG A 45 -3.62 -20.71 -20.00
N LYS A 46 -3.33 -21.30 -21.16
CA LYS A 46 -4.36 -21.67 -22.15
C LYS A 46 -5.34 -22.69 -21.56
N VAL A 47 -4.83 -23.77 -20.95
CA VAL A 47 -5.67 -24.80 -20.31
C VAL A 47 -6.52 -24.22 -19.18
N ALA A 48 -6.00 -23.27 -18.40
CA ALA A 48 -6.76 -22.60 -17.35
C ALA A 48 -7.90 -21.74 -17.91
N ILE A 49 -7.66 -20.99 -18.99
CA ILE A 49 -8.68 -20.16 -19.67
C ILE A 49 -9.76 -21.04 -20.28
N ASP A 50 -9.36 -22.07 -21.04
CA ASP A 50 -10.29 -22.98 -21.71
C ASP A 50 -11.16 -23.75 -20.69
N ALA A 51 -10.68 -23.93 -19.45
CA ALA A 51 -11.39 -24.62 -18.37
C ALA A 51 -12.11 -23.67 -17.39
N GLY A 52 -12.08 -22.35 -17.60
CA GLY A 52 -12.68 -21.37 -16.69
C GLY A 52 -12.07 -21.33 -15.28
N ILE A 53 -10.80 -21.71 -15.14
CA ILE A 53 -10.10 -21.77 -13.84
C ILE A 53 -9.38 -20.43 -13.58
N GLU A 54 -10.01 -19.58 -12.77
CA GLU A 54 -9.45 -18.28 -12.34
C GLU A 54 -8.48 -18.39 -11.14
N GLY A 55 -8.48 -19.52 -10.43
CA GLY A 55 -7.55 -19.79 -9.33
C GLY A 55 -6.08 -19.90 -9.78
N GLY A 56 -5.15 -19.55 -8.87
CA GLY A 56 -3.70 -19.73 -9.07
C GLY A 56 -2.98 -18.58 -9.78
N LEU A 57 -3.54 -17.35 -9.72
CA LEU A 57 -3.09 -16.20 -10.52
C LEU A 57 -1.70 -15.64 -10.17
N GLN A 58 -1.29 -15.55 -8.90
CA GLN A 58 0.05 -15.12 -8.49
C GLN A 58 0.15 -15.11 -6.96
N ARG A 59 1.35 -15.40 -6.40
CA ARG A 59 1.69 -14.98 -5.04
C ARG A 59 1.89 -13.46 -5.07
N GLY A 60 1.13 -12.73 -4.27
CA GLY A 60 1.40 -11.33 -3.91
C GLY A 60 0.87 -10.27 -4.87
N ILE A 61 -0.46 -10.18 -5.03
CA ILE A 61 -1.29 -8.96 -5.09
C ILE A 61 -2.73 -9.47 -5.10
N VAL A 62 -3.52 -9.12 -4.09
CA VAL A 62 -4.96 -9.38 -4.11
C VAL A 62 -5.57 -8.30 -5.02
N VAL A 63 -5.91 -8.67 -6.26
CA VAL A 63 -6.79 -7.84 -7.09
C VAL A 63 -8.18 -7.97 -6.47
N LEU A 64 -8.56 -7.01 -5.62
CA LEU A 64 -9.92 -6.93 -5.12
C LEU A 64 -10.84 -6.57 -6.30
N PRO A 65 -11.97 -7.28 -6.50
CA PRO A 65 -12.99 -6.80 -7.41
C PRO A 65 -13.46 -5.40 -6.96
N PRO A 66 -13.89 -4.51 -7.87
CA PRO A 66 -14.36 -3.18 -7.50
C PRO A 66 -15.58 -3.30 -6.59
N GLN A 67 -15.37 -3.24 -5.28
CA GLN A 67 -16.45 -3.21 -4.31
C GLN A 67 -17.01 -1.79 -4.30
N LYS A 68 -18.32 -1.68 -4.54
CA LYS A 68 -19.10 -0.52 -4.06
C LYS A 68 -19.01 -0.54 -2.53
N LEU A 69 -18.08 0.23 -1.97
CA LEU A 69 -17.83 0.28 -0.54
C LEU A 69 -19.11 0.75 0.16
N LYS A 70 -19.80 -0.17 0.83
CA LYS A 70 -20.97 0.16 1.65
C LYS A 70 -20.50 1.04 2.81
N SER A 71 -21.25 2.10 3.06
CA SER A 71 -20.99 3.30 3.85
C SER A 71 -20.70 3.13 5.36
N ASN A 72 -20.36 1.93 5.85
CA ASN A 72 -20.17 1.66 7.29
C ASN A 72 -18.72 1.41 7.75
N ILE A 73 -17.71 1.38 6.87
CA ILE A 73 -16.28 1.51 7.27
C ILE A 73 -15.94 2.99 7.41
N LYS A 74 -16.78 3.74 8.15
CA LYS A 74 -16.55 5.16 8.45
C LYS A 74 -16.05 5.38 9.87
N GLU A 75 -15.96 4.31 10.65
CA GLU A 75 -15.28 4.29 11.94
C GLU A 75 -13.78 4.28 11.69
N ARG A 76 -13.22 5.50 11.67
CA ARG A 76 -11.82 5.91 11.71
C ARG A 76 -10.83 4.72 11.73
N ILE A 77 -10.23 4.42 10.58
CA ILE A 77 -9.15 3.44 10.49
C ILE A 77 -8.00 3.92 11.38
N ALA A 78 -7.73 3.17 12.44
CA ALA A 78 -6.72 3.47 13.45
C ALA A 78 -5.31 3.16 12.95
N ILE A 79 -4.31 3.73 13.62
CA ILE A 79 -2.90 3.56 13.26
C ILE A 79 -2.43 2.10 13.34
N ASP A 80 -3.01 1.28 14.22
CA ASP A 80 -2.69 -0.15 14.36
C ASP A 80 -2.82 -0.89 13.02
N PHE A 81 -3.80 -0.51 12.19
CA PHE A 81 -3.97 -1.08 10.85
C PHE A 81 -2.73 -0.87 9.96
N LEU A 82 -2.08 0.30 10.04
CA LEU A 82 -0.86 0.55 9.28
C LEU A 82 0.36 -0.11 9.92
N VAL A 83 0.42 -0.17 11.26
CA VAL A 83 1.52 -0.83 11.99
C VAL A 83 1.56 -2.31 11.65
N ASP A 84 0.41 -2.99 11.68
CA ASP A 84 0.26 -4.40 11.27
C ASP A 84 0.64 -4.60 9.79
N ALA A 85 0.40 -3.60 8.95
CA ALA A 85 0.80 -3.59 7.54
C ALA A 85 2.29 -3.23 7.31
N GLY A 86 3.07 -3.01 8.38
CA GLY A 86 4.52 -2.77 8.32
C GLY A 86 4.95 -1.30 8.36
N PHE A 87 4.06 -0.37 8.69
CA PHE A 87 4.46 1.01 8.99
C PHE A 87 5.19 1.07 10.33
N LYS A 88 6.21 1.93 10.40
CA LYS A 88 7.00 2.16 11.61
C LYS A 88 6.89 3.62 12.03
N LYS A 89 6.86 3.87 13.33
CA LYS A 89 6.93 5.24 13.87
C LYS A 89 8.29 5.84 13.51
N LEU A 90 8.26 6.96 12.79
CA LEU A 90 9.44 7.71 12.36
C LEU A 90 9.79 8.83 13.35
N GLY A 91 8.79 9.35 14.08
CA GLY A 91 8.95 10.44 15.03
C GLY A 91 7.64 11.19 15.23
N HIS A 92 7.74 12.42 15.70
CA HIS A 92 6.63 13.36 15.84
C HIS A 92 7.12 14.78 15.57
N TRP A 93 6.17 15.67 15.29
CA TRP A 93 6.44 17.10 15.17
C TRP A 93 6.48 17.78 16.53
N VAL A 94 7.37 18.77 16.67
CA VAL A 94 7.49 19.62 17.85
C VAL A 94 7.47 21.09 17.47
N ALA A 95 7.05 21.93 18.40
CA ALA A 95 7.10 23.38 18.25
C ALA A 95 8.57 23.84 18.18
N LYS A 96 8.83 24.83 17.33
CA LYS A 96 10.08 25.59 17.31
C LYS A 96 9.74 27.07 17.14
N GLU A 97 10.65 27.94 17.55
CA GLU A 97 10.56 29.37 17.24
C GLU A 97 10.27 29.60 15.74
N GLY A 98 9.13 30.22 15.45
CA GLY A 98 8.69 30.53 14.09
C GLY A 98 8.17 29.34 13.26
N GLY A 99 7.86 28.18 13.87
CA GLY A 99 7.22 27.08 13.15
C GLY A 99 7.34 25.71 13.82
N ILE A 100 7.62 24.69 13.01
CA ILE A 100 7.64 23.29 13.43
C ILE A 100 8.98 22.64 13.08
N SER A 101 9.37 21.62 13.84
CA SER A 101 10.52 20.78 13.53
C SER A 101 10.25 19.32 13.86
N LEU A 102 11.04 18.42 13.29
CA LEU A 102 11.02 17.01 13.69
C LEU A 102 11.72 16.84 15.05
N PHE A 103 11.16 15.99 15.91
CA PHE A 103 11.82 15.58 17.15
C PHE A 103 13.14 14.85 16.91
N ALA A 104 13.20 14.01 15.85
CA ALA A 104 14.38 13.23 15.51
C ALA A 104 14.62 13.21 13.98
N PRO A 105 15.87 13.02 13.53
CA PRO A 105 16.16 12.76 12.13
C PRO A 105 15.44 11.51 11.62
N VAL A 106 14.90 11.59 10.40
CA VAL A 106 14.26 10.46 9.72
C VAL A 106 15.10 9.98 8.54
N SER A 107 14.86 8.76 8.06
CA SER A 107 15.70 8.14 7.04
C SER A 107 15.65 8.83 5.67
N LYS A 108 16.60 8.46 4.80
CA LYS A 108 16.68 8.93 3.41
C LYS A 108 15.87 8.08 2.44
N ASP A 109 15.16 7.07 2.93
CA ASP A 109 14.47 6.09 2.11
C ASP A 109 13.18 6.67 1.50
N PRO A 110 12.87 6.34 0.23
CA PRO A 110 11.57 6.64 -0.34
C PRO A 110 10.48 5.80 0.31
N GLY A 111 9.23 6.23 0.19
CA GLY A 111 8.12 5.47 0.73
C GLY A 111 6.83 6.26 0.89
N VAL A 112 5.92 5.66 1.62
CA VAL A 112 4.64 6.23 2.05
C VAL A 112 4.75 6.63 3.51
N TYR A 113 4.17 7.76 3.89
CA TYR A 113 4.09 8.20 5.28
C TYR A 113 2.68 8.63 5.63
N ALA A 114 2.39 8.63 6.93
CA ALA A 114 1.14 9.10 7.50
C ALA A 114 1.39 10.07 8.66
N PHE A 115 0.51 11.05 8.82
CA PHE A 115 0.41 11.87 10.04
C PHE A 115 -0.77 11.41 10.87
N VAL A 116 -0.55 11.31 12.17
CA VAL A 116 -1.47 10.67 13.11
C VAL A 116 -1.67 11.56 14.33
N ILE A 117 -2.93 11.69 14.77
CA ILE A 117 -3.33 12.36 16.02
C ILE A 117 -4.26 11.40 16.74
N ASP A 118 -3.99 11.08 18.01
CA ASP A 118 -4.82 10.19 18.84
C ASP A 118 -5.28 8.93 18.07
N ASP A 119 -4.30 8.22 17.52
CA ASP A 119 -4.44 7.00 16.71
C ASP A 119 -5.19 7.17 15.37
N GLN A 120 -5.62 8.37 15.01
CA GLN A 120 -6.33 8.64 13.77
C GLN A 120 -5.42 9.11 12.67
N ILE A 121 -5.55 8.48 11.51
CA ILE A 121 -4.78 8.83 10.32
C ILE A 121 -5.34 10.11 9.71
N MET A 122 -4.60 11.21 9.88
CA MET A 122 -5.00 12.54 9.45
C MET A 122 -4.56 12.84 8.02
N TYR A 123 -3.38 12.35 7.64
CA TYR A 123 -2.81 12.57 6.32
C TYR A 123 -2.02 11.35 5.85
N VAL A 124 -2.00 11.09 4.55
CA VAL A 124 -1.15 10.11 3.87
C VAL A 124 -0.44 10.78 2.70
N GLY A 125 0.83 10.49 2.49
CA GLY A 125 1.57 11.00 1.34
C GLY A 125 2.75 10.13 0.93
N ILE A 126 3.28 10.39 -0.26
CA ILE A 126 4.53 9.75 -0.74
C ILE A 126 5.75 10.67 -0.71
N THR A 127 6.91 10.04 -0.66
CA THR A 127 8.19 10.67 -0.98
C THR A 127 9.04 9.78 -1.89
N ARG A 128 9.61 10.40 -2.93
CA ARG A 128 10.59 9.76 -3.83
C ARG A 128 12.04 10.09 -3.46
N LYS A 129 12.27 11.17 -2.70
CA LYS A 129 13.61 11.69 -2.38
C LYS A 129 14.00 11.47 -0.91
N GLY A 130 13.28 10.59 -0.22
CA GLY A 130 13.51 10.32 1.20
C GLY A 130 12.51 10.99 2.12
N PHE A 131 12.22 10.35 3.27
CA PHE A 131 11.42 10.95 4.33
C PHE A 131 12.03 12.26 4.82
N HIS A 132 13.35 12.32 5.02
CA HIS A 132 14.04 13.52 5.53
C HIS A 132 13.71 14.79 4.72
N ARG A 133 13.78 14.70 3.39
CA ARG A 133 13.53 15.83 2.50
C ARG A 133 12.06 16.20 2.49
N ARG A 134 11.16 15.22 2.60
CA ARG A 134 9.73 15.49 2.63
C ARG A 134 9.32 16.19 3.91
N MET A 135 9.82 15.74 5.06
CA MET A 135 9.59 16.41 6.33
C MET A 135 10.20 17.81 6.36
N TYR A 136 11.43 17.98 5.85
CA TYR A 136 12.02 19.31 5.72
C TYR A 136 11.17 20.28 4.88
N ASN A 137 10.53 19.79 3.80
CA ASN A 137 9.63 20.63 3.01
C ASN A 137 8.40 21.09 3.79
N TYR A 138 7.84 20.23 4.66
CA TYR A 138 6.76 20.62 5.56
C TYR A 138 7.24 21.62 6.60
N GLN A 139 8.39 21.39 7.22
CA GLN A 139 8.99 22.34 8.16
C GLN A 139 9.16 23.74 7.54
N ARG A 140 9.57 23.83 6.27
CA ARG A 140 9.72 25.11 5.58
C ARG A 140 8.41 25.78 5.15
N GLY A 141 7.35 25.01 4.92
CA GLY A 141 6.04 25.54 4.54
C GLY A 141 6.03 26.50 3.33
N HIS A 142 6.94 26.33 2.36
CA HIS A 142 7.13 27.33 1.30
C HIS A 142 5.86 27.53 0.46
N HIS A 143 5.35 28.77 0.35
CA HIS A 143 4.05 29.09 -0.28
C HIS A 143 3.85 28.53 -1.71
N ARG A 144 4.92 28.51 -2.53
CA ARG A 144 4.90 27.89 -3.88
C ARG A 144 4.63 26.38 -3.87
N GLN A 145 4.83 25.71 -2.72
CA GLN A 145 4.47 24.32 -2.50
C GLN A 145 3.15 24.27 -1.71
N ARG A 146 2.03 24.53 -2.38
CA ARG A 146 0.69 24.68 -1.77
C ARG A 146 0.37 23.63 -0.70
N THR A 147 0.60 22.34 -0.99
CA THR A 147 0.38 21.26 -0.01
C THR A 147 1.29 21.37 1.20
N SER A 148 2.58 21.61 1.00
CA SER A 148 3.53 21.75 2.12
C SER A 148 3.18 22.96 2.97
N HIS A 149 2.79 24.08 2.36
CA HIS A 149 2.35 25.29 3.06
C HIS A 149 1.09 25.06 3.89
N ARG A 150 0.04 24.49 3.28
CA ARG A 150 -1.23 24.17 3.98
C ARG A 150 -1.01 23.22 5.15
N ILE A 151 -0.29 22.12 4.92
CA ILE A 151 -0.04 21.11 5.95
C ILE A 151 0.86 21.65 7.06
N ASN A 152 1.83 22.51 6.72
CA ASN A 152 2.61 23.22 7.73
C ASN A 152 1.72 24.06 8.66
N GLY A 153 0.76 24.83 8.11
CA GLY A 153 -0.20 25.60 8.89
C GLY A 153 -1.03 24.72 9.83
N ILE A 154 -1.62 23.65 9.30
CA ILE A 154 -2.41 22.69 10.09
C ILE A 154 -1.58 22.08 11.23
N ILE A 155 -0.36 21.60 10.95
CA ILE A 155 0.50 21.01 11.98
C ILE A 155 0.87 22.04 13.05
N THR A 156 1.16 23.28 12.64
CA THR A 156 1.49 24.38 13.56
C THR A 156 0.32 24.69 14.50
N GLU A 157 -0.90 24.74 13.97
CA GLU A 157 -2.13 24.94 14.77
C GLU A 157 -2.31 23.82 15.80
N GLN A 158 -2.19 22.55 15.39
CA GLN A 158 -2.33 21.39 16.28
C GLN A 158 -1.30 21.41 17.41
N ILE A 159 -0.03 21.62 17.09
CA ILE A 159 1.04 21.65 18.10
C ILE A 159 0.87 22.83 19.05
N THR A 160 0.43 23.99 18.57
CA THR A 160 0.15 25.17 19.42
C THR A 160 -0.99 24.89 20.39
N ALA A 161 -1.96 24.06 20.00
CA ALA A 161 -3.02 23.57 20.86
C ALA A 161 -2.57 22.44 21.82
N GLY A 162 -1.28 22.09 21.84
CA GLY A 162 -0.73 21.02 22.67
C GLY A 162 -0.94 19.62 22.12
N VAL A 163 -1.38 19.49 20.87
CA VAL A 163 -1.63 18.20 20.22
C VAL A 163 -0.35 17.63 19.62
N VAL A 164 -0.10 16.35 19.88
CA VAL A 164 1.05 15.62 19.31
C VAL A 164 0.67 15.09 17.92
N VAL A 165 1.47 15.45 16.92
CA VAL A 165 1.31 14.92 15.55
C VAL A 165 2.42 13.91 15.28
N ASP A 166 2.07 12.63 15.36
CA ASP A 166 2.96 11.50 15.10
C ASP A 166 3.16 11.28 13.59
N ILE A 167 4.29 10.68 13.25
CA ILE A 167 4.69 10.35 11.88
C ILE A 167 5.00 8.87 11.78
N TYR A 168 4.33 8.19 10.87
CA TYR A 168 4.59 6.79 10.54
C TYR A 168 5.01 6.66 9.08
N GLY A 169 5.82 5.66 8.75
CA GLY A 169 6.23 5.42 7.37
C GLY A 169 6.55 3.98 7.04
N ALA A 170 6.40 3.65 5.76
CA ALA A 170 6.71 2.35 5.18
C ALA A 170 7.43 2.54 3.84
N THR A 171 8.40 1.67 3.58
CA THR A 171 9.13 1.61 2.30
C THR A 171 8.75 0.31 1.61
N PRO A 172 7.68 0.30 0.79
CA PRO A 172 7.31 -0.91 0.06
C PRO A 172 8.42 -1.30 -0.92
N PRO A 173 8.58 -2.61 -1.21
CA PRO A 173 9.60 -3.08 -2.12
C PRO A 173 9.39 -2.56 -3.54
N ALA A 174 10.44 -2.58 -4.35
CA ALA A 174 10.31 -2.36 -5.78
C ALA A 174 9.44 -3.47 -6.39
N LEU A 175 8.54 -3.10 -7.30
CA LEU A 175 7.65 -4.02 -7.99
C LEU A 175 7.82 -3.86 -9.49
N GLU A 176 7.53 -4.94 -10.22
CA GLU A 176 7.52 -4.95 -11.67
C GLU A 176 6.24 -5.61 -12.20
N TRP A 177 5.79 -5.15 -13.36
CA TRP A 177 4.69 -5.75 -14.11
C TRP A 177 5.15 -5.97 -15.55
N ASN A 178 5.35 -7.24 -15.94
CA ASN A 178 5.87 -7.62 -17.25
C ASN A 178 7.18 -6.90 -17.63
N GLY A 179 8.10 -6.75 -16.67
CA GLY A 179 9.37 -6.05 -16.86
C GLY A 179 9.29 -4.51 -16.85
N LEU A 180 8.09 -3.94 -16.60
CA LEU A 180 7.92 -2.50 -16.41
C LEU A 180 7.92 -2.16 -14.92
N PRO A 181 8.63 -1.09 -14.49
CA PRO A 181 8.68 -0.71 -13.08
C PRO A 181 7.33 -0.20 -12.58
N VAL A 182 6.90 -0.71 -11.43
CA VAL A 182 5.68 -0.27 -10.74
C VAL A 182 6.08 0.50 -9.48
N ASN A 183 5.53 1.70 -9.34
CA ASN A 183 5.72 2.49 -8.12
C ASN A 183 4.79 1.99 -7.02
N ALA A 184 5.27 1.03 -6.24
CA ALA A 184 4.53 0.44 -5.12
C ALA A 184 4.08 1.49 -4.10
N ALA A 185 4.92 2.48 -3.80
CA ALA A 185 4.59 3.55 -2.86
C ALA A 185 3.44 4.44 -3.36
N ALA A 186 3.43 4.80 -4.65
CA ALA A 186 2.35 5.58 -5.24
C ALA A 186 1.02 4.79 -5.28
N GLY A 187 1.08 3.49 -5.62
CA GLY A 187 -0.10 2.62 -5.57
C GLY A 187 -0.65 2.49 -4.16
N LEU A 188 0.23 2.30 -3.17
CA LEU A 188 -0.15 2.19 -1.76
C LEU A 188 -0.75 3.51 -1.23
N GLU A 189 -0.17 4.67 -1.54
CA GLU A 189 -0.75 5.97 -1.18
C GLU A 189 -2.15 6.13 -1.76
N ALA A 190 -2.34 5.87 -3.06
CA ALA A 190 -3.64 6.01 -3.69
C ALA A 190 -4.69 5.11 -3.03
N GLY A 191 -4.35 3.84 -2.79
CA GLY A 191 -5.25 2.89 -2.11
C GLY A 191 -5.56 3.28 -0.67
N LEU A 192 -4.57 3.77 0.09
CA LEU A 192 -4.79 4.24 1.46
C LEU A 192 -5.65 5.50 1.52
N ILE A 193 -5.47 6.45 0.60
CA ILE A 193 -6.32 7.63 0.52
C ILE A 193 -7.76 7.23 0.19
N GLU A 194 -7.95 6.31 -0.77
CA GLU A 194 -9.27 5.83 -1.14
C GLU A 194 -9.98 5.12 0.03
N LEU A 195 -9.25 4.24 0.72
CA LEU A 195 -9.77 3.44 1.83
C LEU A 195 -10.05 4.26 3.09
N ILE A 196 -9.14 5.14 3.48
CA ILE A 196 -9.18 5.85 4.77
C ILE A 196 -9.90 7.20 4.65
N GLN A 197 -9.86 7.84 3.47
CA GLN A 197 -10.28 9.22 3.28
C GLN A 197 -9.71 10.17 4.35
N PRO A 198 -8.36 10.27 4.51
CA PRO A 198 -7.77 11.05 5.60
C PRO A 198 -8.21 12.52 5.54
N PRO A 199 -8.63 13.14 6.66
CA PRO A 199 -9.18 14.50 6.67
C PRO A 199 -8.30 15.57 6.03
N TRP A 200 -6.97 15.42 6.08
CA TRP A 200 -6.04 16.40 5.52
C TRP A 200 -5.65 16.10 4.06
N ASN A 201 -6.08 14.95 3.50
CA ASN A 201 -5.95 14.58 2.10
C ASN A 201 -7.15 15.13 1.31
N LYS A 202 -6.96 16.32 0.71
CA LYS A 202 -7.94 17.04 -0.13
C LYS A 202 -9.21 17.55 0.60
N MET A 203 -9.01 18.45 1.55
CA MET A 203 -9.93 19.58 1.78
C MET A 203 -9.52 20.74 0.86
N GLY A 204 -9.95 20.64 -0.40
CA GLY A 204 -9.83 21.68 -1.43
C GLY A 204 -11.18 21.97 -2.07
N ILE A 205 -12.24 22.03 -1.26
CA ILE A 205 -13.44 22.78 -1.64
C ILE A 205 -13.06 24.24 -1.43
N GLU A 206 -12.56 24.91 -2.47
CA GLU A 206 -12.73 26.37 -2.48
C GLU A 206 -14.24 26.62 -2.56
N PRO A 207 -14.83 27.47 -1.69
CA PRO A 207 -16.17 27.95 -1.95
C PRO A 207 -16.12 28.66 -3.29
N VAL A 208 -16.93 28.21 -4.23
CA VAL A 208 -17.20 28.94 -5.47
C VAL A 208 -17.86 30.24 -5.02
N GLY A 209 -17.08 31.32 -5.00
CA GLY A 209 -17.57 32.69 -4.99
C GLY A 209 -17.81 33.17 -6.42
#